data_AF-A0A198FDU4-F1
#
_entry.id   AF-A0A198FDU4-F1
#
_cell.length_a   1.000
_cell.length_b   1.000
_cell.length_c   1.000
_cell.angle_alpha   90.00
_cell.angle_beta   90.00
_cell.angle_gamma   90.00
#
_symmetry.space_group_name_H-M   'P 1'
#
loop_
_entity.id
_entity.type
_entity.pdbx_description
1 polymer ?
#
loop_
_entity_poly.entity_id
_entity_poly.type
_entity_poly.pdbx_seq_one_letter_code
_entity_poly.pdbx_strand_id
1 'polypeptide(L)'
;MGQKETATQIWTYLIGCGWSKTAVAALLGNMQSESGIIADRWEGDIVGNMNGGYGLVQWTPATKFINWAKSNGLDYRDVISQCKRIEWEVKNNQQFSCPSMTFYQFKVSTDSPENLANIFIKYYERPANPNQPARAQQARYWYNLLQGVNPTPKVKVIDWFNKHRGHITYSMDGSRIGTDGTADCSGSIVIALKESTGVPFQYVYNTVTLGGYLAKCGYSRVLTGNSSGSNLNQVKDEDIILLSCGNSMAESGGAGGHTGVISGGGKNITSTCYYTQGEKNTAIQDITLNRDYLTYDGFKYYEVWRPSGTPNPGPNPTPIEFSTNVHYGLRVLGGSWLGEVTNFNNVDSNGFAGLPYNQHDMLYIKVDQGTVKYRTHSAKSGWLSWVTQGNPNDLYNGCAGNPGEAIDGVQIYYTTPAGKTLSQCYYRSQTTARSGWLGVCCDDGTSISGFDGWAGMFGEPLDRLQIGISTKNPF
;
A
#
# COMPACT_ATOMS: atom_id res chain seq x y z
N MET A 1 -13.21 12.64 -8.11
CA MET A 1 -12.34 12.16 -9.19
C MET A 1 -12.83 12.79 -10.48
N GLY A 2 -11.92 13.31 -11.30
CA GLY A 2 -12.28 13.91 -12.59
C GLY A 2 -12.65 12.84 -13.62
N GLN A 3 -13.48 13.20 -14.61
CA GLN A 3 -13.94 12.28 -15.67
C GLN A 3 -12.78 11.54 -16.38
N LYS A 4 -11.67 12.23 -16.67
CA LYS A 4 -10.47 11.65 -17.30
C LYS A 4 -9.76 10.64 -16.41
N GLU A 5 -9.70 10.88 -15.10
CA GLU A 5 -9.06 9.98 -14.14
C GLU A 5 -9.84 8.66 -14.06
N THR A 6 -11.17 8.74 -13.92
CA THR A 6 -12.04 7.56 -13.92
C THR A 6 -11.97 6.81 -15.25
N ALA A 7 -11.99 7.51 -16.39
CA ALA A 7 -11.81 6.89 -17.70
C ALA A 7 -10.45 6.17 -17.84
N THR A 8 -9.37 6.75 -17.31
CA THR A 8 -8.03 6.14 -17.31
C THR A 8 -7.99 4.88 -16.43
N GLN A 9 -8.70 4.90 -15.29
CA GLN A 9 -8.81 3.74 -14.39
C GLN A 9 -9.56 2.57 -15.07
N ILE A 10 -10.71 2.86 -15.69
CA ILE A 10 -11.50 1.89 -16.48
C ILE A 10 -10.66 1.33 -17.63
N TRP A 11 -9.99 2.22 -18.36
CA TRP A 11 -9.16 1.85 -19.51
C TRP A 11 -8.04 0.90 -19.11
N THR A 12 -7.26 1.27 -18.10
CA THR A 12 -6.14 0.45 -17.62
C THR A 12 -6.62 -0.93 -17.16
N TYR A 13 -7.71 -0.99 -16.39
CA TYR A 13 -8.25 -2.24 -15.89
C TYR A 13 -8.75 -3.15 -17.02
N LEU A 14 -9.60 -2.64 -17.91
CA LEU A 14 -10.23 -3.47 -18.95
C LEU A 14 -9.22 -3.94 -20.00
N ILE A 15 -8.27 -3.10 -20.44
CA ILE A 15 -7.20 -3.58 -21.33
C ILE A 15 -6.35 -4.64 -20.61
N GLY A 16 -6.09 -4.48 -19.30
CA GLY A 16 -5.43 -5.51 -18.48
C GLY A 16 -6.23 -6.82 -18.36
N CYS A 17 -7.56 -6.76 -18.49
CA CYS A 17 -8.44 -7.92 -18.59
C CYS A 17 -8.59 -8.47 -20.02
N GLY A 18 -7.77 -8.01 -20.97
CA GLY A 18 -7.74 -8.50 -22.35
C GLY A 18 -8.80 -7.87 -23.27
N TRP A 19 -9.36 -6.70 -22.91
CA TRP A 19 -10.19 -5.95 -23.84
C TRP A 19 -9.34 -5.28 -24.92
N SER A 20 -9.90 -5.11 -26.12
CA SER A 20 -9.29 -4.27 -27.14
C SER A 20 -9.43 -2.77 -26.78
N LYS A 21 -8.50 -1.95 -27.26
CA LYS A 21 -8.55 -0.48 -27.10
C LYS A 21 -9.81 0.15 -27.68
N THR A 22 -10.29 -0.38 -28.80
CA THR A 22 -11.50 0.13 -29.46
C THR A 22 -12.77 -0.25 -28.69
N ALA A 23 -12.84 -1.45 -28.08
CA ALA A 23 -13.96 -1.87 -27.26
C ALA A 23 -14.05 -1.07 -25.94
N VAL A 24 -12.91 -0.82 -25.28
CA VAL A 24 -12.86 0.04 -24.09
C VAL A 24 -13.28 1.47 -24.41
N ALA A 25 -12.78 2.03 -25.52
CA ALA A 25 -13.19 3.35 -25.97
C ALA A 25 -14.71 3.45 -26.22
N ALA A 26 -15.30 2.43 -26.83
CA ALA A 26 -16.75 2.33 -27.06
C ALA A 26 -17.57 2.30 -25.76
N LEU A 27 -17.09 1.55 -24.75
CA LEU A 27 -17.66 1.55 -23.40
C LEU A 27 -17.63 2.95 -22.79
N LEU A 28 -16.46 3.62 -22.82
CA LEU A 28 -16.30 4.97 -22.26
C LEU A 28 -17.21 6.00 -22.95
N GLY A 29 -17.38 5.89 -24.27
CA GLY A 29 -18.32 6.74 -25.01
C GLY A 29 -19.76 6.56 -24.54
N ASN A 30 -20.19 5.33 -24.24
CA ASN A 30 -21.52 5.09 -23.69
C ASN A 30 -21.62 5.57 -22.23
N MET A 31 -20.66 5.22 -21.37
CA MET A 31 -20.61 5.64 -19.97
C MET A 31 -20.63 7.17 -19.81
N GLN A 32 -20.00 7.90 -20.73
CA GLN A 32 -20.02 9.36 -20.72
C GLN A 32 -21.44 9.91 -20.89
N SER A 33 -22.24 9.33 -21.78
CA SER A 33 -23.62 9.75 -21.98
C SER A 33 -24.57 9.21 -20.91
N GLU A 34 -24.30 8.04 -20.33
CA GLU A 34 -25.11 7.47 -19.24
C GLU A 34 -24.92 8.20 -17.91
N SER A 35 -23.67 8.47 -17.53
CA SER A 35 -23.33 8.89 -16.16
C SER A 35 -22.36 10.07 -16.08
N GLY A 36 -21.81 10.52 -17.23
CA GLY A 36 -20.63 11.38 -17.23
C GLY A 36 -19.35 10.64 -16.82
N ILE A 37 -19.33 9.30 -16.88
CA ILE A 37 -18.27 8.44 -16.34
C ILE A 37 -18.13 8.60 -14.82
N ILE A 38 -19.27 8.69 -14.13
CA ILE A 38 -19.33 8.82 -12.67
C ILE A 38 -19.90 7.51 -12.10
N ALA A 39 -19.08 6.81 -11.33
CA ALA A 39 -19.44 5.51 -10.77
C ALA A 39 -20.58 5.59 -9.73
N ASP A 40 -20.68 6.68 -8.97
CA ASP A 40 -21.77 6.87 -7.98
C ASP A 40 -22.88 7.78 -8.50
N ARG A 41 -23.35 7.55 -9.75
CA ARG A 41 -24.44 8.33 -10.36
C ARG A 41 -25.78 7.61 -10.23
N TRP A 42 -26.76 8.27 -9.61
CA TRP A 42 -28.16 7.85 -9.60
C TRP A 42 -28.93 8.54 -10.73
N GLU A 43 -29.81 7.80 -11.40
CA GLU A 43 -30.70 8.36 -12.42
C GLU A 43 -31.51 9.53 -11.83
N GLY A 44 -31.51 10.67 -12.55
CA GLY A 44 -32.17 11.90 -12.11
C GLY A 44 -31.63 12.50 -10.81
N ASP A 45 -30.46 12.03 -10.34
CA ASP A 45 -29.87 12.39 -9.03
C ASP A 45 -30.76 12.04 -7.83
N ILE A 46 -31.66 11.08 -8.00
CA ILE A 46 -32.54 10.58 -6.94
C ILE A 46 -31.83 9.46 -6.17
N VAL A 47 -30.98 9.86 -5.23
CA VAL A 47 -30.18 8.94 -4.40
C VAL A 47 -31.05 7.91 -3.69
N GLY A 48 -30.73 6.63 -3.88
CA GLY A 48 -31.44 5.52 -3.26
C GLY A 48 -32.64 5.00 -4.05
N ASN A 49 -32.96 5.57 -5.22
CA ASN A 49 -33.99 5.03 -6.10
C ASN A 49 -33.56 3.69 -6.74
N MET A 50 -33.84 2.60 -6.05
CA MET A 50 -33.47 1.24 -6.46
C MET A 50 -34.18 0.76 -7.74
N ASN A 51 -35.22 1.46 -8.19
CA ASN A 51 -35.96 1.15 -9.41
C ASN A 51 -35.41 1.86 -10.65
N GLY A 52 -34.64 2.94 -10.46
CA GLY A 52 -33.98 3.68 -11.54
C GLY A 52 -32.61 3.12 -11.90
N GLY A 53 -31.89 3.83 -12.78
CA GLY A 53 -30.52 3.54 -13.17
C GLY A 53 -29.48 3.90 -12.11
N TYR A 54 -28.39 3.13 -12.08
CA TYR A 54 -27.23 3.42 -11.23
C TYR A 54 -25.89 3.14 -11.92
N GLY A 55 -24.91 3.99 -11.65
CA GLY A 55 -23.50 3.80 -11.97
C GLY A 55 -23.11 4.09 -13.41
N LEU A 56 -21.93 3.59 -13.79
CA LEU A 56 -21.23 3.92 -15.03
C LEU A 56 -22.09 3.73 -16.28
N VAL A 57 -22.87 2.65 -16.31
CA VAL A 57 -23.75 2.25 -17.43
C VAL A 57 -25.23 2.28 -17.04
N GLN A 58 -25.58 2.98 -15.96
CA GLN A 58 -26.97 3.12 -15.48
C GLN A 58 -27.74 1.78 -15.42
N TRP A 59 -27.19 0.77 -14.72
CA TRP A 59 -27.87 -0.52 -14.55
C TRP A 59 -29.29 -0.32 -14.03
N THR A 60 -30.28 -0.73 -14.82
CA THR A 60 -31.69 -0.46 -14.54
C THR A 60 -32.50 -1.76 -14.45
N PRO A 61 -33.20 -2.04 -13.34
CA PRO A 61 -33.15 -1.30 -12.07
C PRO A 61 -31.78 -1.45 -11.37
N ALA A 62 -31.40 -0.46 -10.54
CA ALA A 62 -30.13 -0.40 -9.83
C ALA A 62 -29.83 -1.66 -9.01
N THR A 63 -30.88 -2.34 -8.52
CA THR A 63 -30.78 -3.62 -7.81
C THR A 63 -30.03 -4.70 -8.58
N LYS A 64 -30.08 -4.72 -9.92
CA LYS A 64 -29.36 -5.69 -10.75
C LYS A 64 -27.86 -5.70 -10.48
N PHE A 65 -27.27 -4.52 -10.31
CA PHE A 65 -25.86 -4.36 -10.02
C PHE A 65 -25.60 -4.27 -8.51
N ILE A 66 -26.35 -3.45 -7.78
CA ILE A 66 -26.08 -3.22 -6.35
C ILE A 66 -26.21 -4.51 -5.54
N ASN A 67 -27.20 -5.36 -5.83
CA ASN A 67 -27.34 -6.65 -5.13
C ASN A 67 -26.20 -7.60 -5.50
N TRP A 68 -25.80 -7.63 -6.77
CA TRP A 68 -24.67 -8.45 -7.22
C TRP A 68 -23.35 -7.98 -6.61
N ALA A 69 -23.11 -6.68 -6.52
CA ALA A 69 -21.90 -6.14 -5.90
C ALA A 69 -21.84 -6.53 -4.41
N LYS A 70 -22.95 -6.31 -3.68
CA LYS A 70 -23.08 -6.70 -2.27
C LYS A 70 -22.88 -8.20 -2.06
N SER A 71 -23.49 -9.06 -2.88
CA SER A 71 -23.34 -10.52 -2.77
C SER A 71 -21.91 -11.00 -3.05
N ASN A 72 -21.13 -10.23 -3.80
CA ASN A 72 -19.72 -10.52 -4.09
C ASN A 72 -18.74 -9.77 -3.17
N GLY A 73 -19.24 -9.12 -2.10
CA GLY A 73 -18.40 -8.38 -1.15
C GLY A 73 -17.69 -7.17 -1.73
N LEU A 74 -18.27 -6.57 -2.77
CA LEU A 74 -17.74 -5.41 -3.49
C LEU A 74 -18.49 -4.13 -3.10
N ASP A 75 -17.77 -3.01 -3.01
CA ASP A 75 -18.40 -1.69 -2.92
C ASP A 75 -19.01 -1.33 -4.28
N TYR A 76 -20.32 -1.14 -4.31
CA TYR A 76 -21.04 -0.83 -5.54
C TYR A 76 -20.67 0.57 -6.08
N ARG A 77 -20.14 1.47 -5.25
CA ARG A 77 -19.68 2.81 -5.66
C ARG A 77 -18.32 2.82 -6.34
N ASP A 78 -17.53 1.74 -6.19
CA ASP A 78 -16.18 1.64 -6.74
C ASP A 78 -16.19 1.37 -8.25
N VAL A 79 -15.32 2.10 -8.96
CA VAL A 79 -15.18 2.05 -10.42
C VAL A 79 -14.81 0.65 -10.91
N ILE A 80 -13.91 -0.03 -10.20
CA ILE A 80 -13.45 -1.36 -10.63
C ILE A 80 -14.43 -2.46 -10.26
N SER A 81 -15.22 -2.29 -9.19
CA SER A 81 -16.34 -3.18 -8.87
C SER A 81 -17.40 -3.16 -9.97
N GLN A 82 -17.63 -1.99 -10.59
CA GLN A 82 -18.46 -1.84 -11.78
C GLN A 82 -17.82 -2.46 -13.04
N CYS A 83 -16.50 -2.32 -13.23
CA CYS A 83 -15.79 -3.04 -14.31
C CYS A 83 -15.84 -4.56 -14.13
N LYS A 84 -15.71 -5.06 -12.89
CA LYS A 84 -15.86 -6.49 -12.54
C LYS A 84 -17.26 -7.00 -12.87
N ARG A 85 -18.30 -6.16 -12.69
CA ARG A 85 -19.66 -6.50 -13.12
C ARG A 85 -19.74 -6.71 -14.63
N ILE A 86 -19.17 -5.80 -15.42
CA ILE A 86 -19.15 -5.91 -16.88
C ILE A 86 -18.38 -7.18 -17.32
N GLU A 87 -17.23 -7.47 -16.70
CA GLU A 87 -16.49 -8.72 -16.94
C GLU A 87 -17.30 -9.97 -16.57
N TRP A 88 -18.06 -9.91 -15.47
CA TRP A 88 -18.97 -10.99 -15.09
C TRP A 88 -20.09 -11.15 -16.12
N GLU A 89 -20.65 -10.07 -16.65
CA GLU A 89 -21.67 -10.10 -17.70
C GLU A 89 -21.13 -10.70 -19.00
N VAL A 90 -19.89 -10.36 -19.39
CA VAL A 90 -19.18 -11.01 -20.50
C VAL A 90 -19.09 -12.52 -20.28
N LYS A 91 -18.66 -12.95 -19.10
CA LYS A 91 -18.45 -14.38 -18.78
C LYS A 91 -19.74 -15.18 -18.67
N ASN A 92 -20.84 -14.54 -18.25
CA ASN A 92 -22.11 -15.19 -17.95
C ASN A 92 -23.19 -14.92 -19.00
N ASN A 93 -22.83 -14.34 -20.15
CA ASN A 93 -23.74 -13.94 -21.22
C ASN A 93 -24.95 -13.15 -20.69
N GLN A 94 -24.70 -12.18 -19.81
CA GLN A 94 -25.73 -11.31 -19.24
C GLN A 94 -25.72 -9.95 -19.92
N GLN A 95 -26.87 -9.28 -19.89
CA GLN A 95 -27.12 -7.91 -20.37
C GLN A 95 -26.97 -7.69 -21.90
N PHE A 96 -25.88 -8.15 -22.53
CA PHE A 96 -25.59 -7.96 -23.96
C PHE A 96 -26.38 -8.93 -24.85
N SER A 97 -27.20 -8.41 -25.75
CA SER A 97 -28.10 -9.20 -26.61
C SER A 97 -27.97 -8.82 -28.09
N CYS A 98 -26.80 -9.08 -28.68
CA CYS A 98 -26.53 -8.87 -30.11
C CYS A 98 -26.67 -10.18 -30.89
N PRO A 99 -27.50 -10.24 -31.96
CA PRO A 99 -27.69 -11.47 -32.74
C PRO A 99 -26.45 -11.98 -33.48
N SER A 100 -25.55 -11.07 -33.86
CA SER A 100 -24.39 -11.37 -34.71
C SER A 100 -23.05 -11.36 -33.96
N MET A 101 -23.05 -11.05 -32.65
CA MET A 101 -21.83 -10.90 -31.86
C MET A 101 -22.11 -11.26 -30.40
N THR A 102 -21.26 -12.07 -29.78
CA THR A 102 -21.30 -12.30 -28.32
C THR A 102 -20.64 -11.15 -27.56
N PHE A 103 -20.89 -11.04 -26.26
CA PHE A 103 -20.24 -9.99 -25.48
C PHE A 103 -18.71 -10.19 -25.39
N TYR A 104 -18.25 -11.44 -25.40
CA TYR A 104 -16.82 -11.75 -25.50
C TYR A 104 -16.23 -11.30 -26.84
N GLN A 105 -16.93 -11.54 -27.96
CA GLN A 105 -16.51 -11.06 -29.28
C GLN A 105 -16.46 -9.53 -29.34
N PHE A 106 -17.41 -8.83 -28.71
CA PHE A 106 -17.36 -7.38 -28.55
C PHE A 106 -16.08 -6.95 -27.80
N LYS A 107 -15.81 -7.57 -26.64
CA LYS A 107 -14.65 -7.29 -25.79
C LYS A 107 -13.32 -7.33 -26.54
N VAL A 108 -13.14 -8.29 -27.44
CA VAL A 108 -11.88 -8.49 -28.19
C VAL A 108 -11.88 -7.88 -29.60
N SER A 109 -13.00 -7.26 -30.03
CA SER A 109 -13.16 -6.75 -31.39
C SER A 109 -12.17 -5.61 -31.70
N THR A 110 -11.64 -5.58 -32.92
CA THR A 110 -10.76 -4.50 -33.40
C THR A 110 -11.47 -3.53 -34.34
N ASP A 111 -12.81 -3.64 -34.45
CA ASP A 111 -13.65 -2.67 -35.15
C ASP A 111 -13.47 -1.25 -34.61
N SER A 112 -13.89 -0.25 -35.39
CA SER A 112 -13.78 1.14 -35.00
C SER A 112 -14.51 1.42 -33.67
N PRO A 113 -13.97 2.32 -32.81
CA PRO A 113 -14.62 2.69 -31.56
C PRO A 113 -16.04 3.25 -31.79
N GLU A 114 -16.30 3.89 -32.93
CA GLU A 114 -17.64 4.36 -33.32
C GLU A 114 -18.61 3.20 -33.57
N ASN A 115 -18.19 2.19 -34.35
CA ASN A 115 -19.05 1.04 -34.64
C ASN A 115 -19.36 0.26 -33.36
N LEU A 116 -18.35 0.03 -32.54
CA LEU A 116 -18.51 -0.65 -31.25
C LEU A 116 -19.38 0.18 -30.30
N ALA A 117 -19.27 1.51 -30.28
CA ALA A 117 -20.15 2.34 -29.44
C ALA A 117 -21.62 2.20 -29.86
N ASN A 118 -21.89 2.15 -31.16
CA ASN A 118 -23.23 1.94 -31.73
C ASN A 118 -23.79 0.54 -31.44
N ILE A 119 -22.93 -0.49 -31.49
CA ILE A 119 -23.30 -1.86 -31.09
C ILE A 119 -23.64 -1.88 -29.59
N PHE A 120 -22.84 -1.23 -28.75
CA PHE A 120 -23.03 -1.23 -27.30
C PHE A 120 -24.33 -0.54 -26.89
N ILE A 121 -24.63 0.67 -27.41
CA ILE A 121 -25.93 1.31 -27.13
C ILE A 121 -27.11 0.43 -27.57
N LYS A 122 -27.01 -0.20 -28.74
CA LYS A 122 -28.11 -0.96 -29.33
C LYS A 122 -28.37 -2.29 -28.61
N TYR A 123 -27.33 -2.94 -28.10
CA TYR A 123 -27.42 -4.33 -27.63
C TYR A 123 -27.05 -4.53 -26.16
N TYR A 124 -26.35 -3.60 -25.52
CA TYR A 124 -26.13 -3.57 -24.07
C TYR A 124 -27.11 -2.62 -23.38
N GLU A 125 -27.04 -1.32 -23.70
CA GLU A 125 -27.79 -0.27 -22.99
C GLU A 125 -29.29 -0.36 -23.30
N ARG A 126 -29.64 -0.48 -24.58
CA ARG A 126 -31.03 -0.54 -25.07
C ARG A 126 -31.91 0.56 -24.47
N PRO A 127 -31.51 1.84 -24.56
CA PRO A 127 -32.29 2.95 -24.03
C PRO A 127 -33.58 3.14 -24.85
N ALA A 128 -34.56 3.83 -24.27
CA ALA A 128 -35.81 4.15 -24.96
C ALA A 128 -35.59 4.93 -26.27
N ASN A 129 -34.60 5.83 -26.29
CA ASN A 129 -34.14 6.50 -27.49
C ASN A 129 -32.79 5.93 -27.96
N PRO A 130 -32.76 5.05 -28.97
CA PRO A 130 -31.52 4.45 -29.47
C PRO A 130 -30.69 5.40 -30.35
N ASN A 131 -31.25 6.51 -30.84
CA ASN A 131 -30.53 7.43 -31.73
C ASN A 131 -29.71 8.46 -30.92
N GLN A 132 -28.52 8.06 -30.47
CA GLN A 132 -27.60 8.90 -29.69
C GLN A 132 -26.20 8.93 -30.32
N PRO A 133 -26.00 9.59 -31.48
CA PRO A 133 -24.74 9.55 -32.22
C PRO A 133 -23.54 10.17 -31.48
N ALA A 134 -23.78 11.00 -30.46
CA ALA A 134 -22.73 11.58 -29.62
C ALA A 134 -21.82 10.52 -28.97
N ARG A 135 -22.36 9.33 -28.66
CA ARG A 135 -21.59 8.23 -28.03
C ARG A 135 -20.48 7.71 -28.92
N ALA A 136 -20.70 7.67 -30.23
CA ALA A 136 -19.68 7.30 -31.20
C ALA A 136 -18.55 8.34 -31.24
N GLN A 137 -18.89 9.63 -31.23
CA GLN A 137 -17.90 10.72 -31.19
C GLN A 137 -17.09 10.71 -29.88
N GLN A 138 -17.77 10.47 -28.75
CA GLN A 138 -17.13 10.33 -27.43
C GLN A 138 -16.19 9.12 -27.40
N ALA A 139 -16.59 7.99 -28.00
CA ALA A 139 -15.72 6.81 -28.11
C ALA A 139 -14.44 7.13 -28.91
N ARG A 140 -14.55 7.81 -30.06
CA ARG A 140 -13.37 8.27 -30.81
C ARG A 140 -12.48 9.19 -29.97
N TYR A 141 -13.08 10.13 -29.23
CA TYR A 141 -12.34 11.02 -28.33
C TYR A 141 -11.51 10.25 -27.30
N TRP A 142 -12.12 9.29 -26.58
CA TRP A 142 -11.42 8.49 -25.58
C TRP A 142 -10.35 7.59 -26.19
N TYR A 143 -10.61 7.01 -27.35
CA TYR A 143 -9.60 6.24 -28.09
C TYR A 143 -8.38 7.10 -28.39
N ASN A 144 -8.56 8.29 -28.98
CA ASN A 144 -7.45 9.17 -29.33
C ASN A 144 -6.65 9.61 -28.09
N LEU A 145 -7.35 9.87 -26.98
CA LEU A 145 -6.73 10.32 -25.74
C LEU A 145 -5.94 9.21 -25.02
N LEU A 146 -6.43 7.97 -25.06
CA LEU A 146 -5.94 6.88 -24.21
C LEU A 146 -5.24 5.75 -24.99
N GLN A 147 -5.26 5.72 -26.33
CA GLN A 147 -4.62 4.65 -27.11
C GLN A 147 -3.12 4.46 -26.85
N GLY A 148 -2.41 5.51 -26.41
CA GLY A 148 -1.01 5.44 -25.98
C GLY A 148 -0.81 4.93 -24.55
N VAL A 149 -1.88 4.89 -23.76
CA VAL A 149 -1.92 4.34 -22.41
C VAL A 149 -2.07 2.82 -22.53
N ASN A 150 -0.95 2.10 -22.54
CA ASN A 150 -0.98 0.65 -22.43
C ASN A 150 -1.00 0.28 -20.94
N PRO A 151 -1.84 -0.68 -20.51
CA PRO A 151 -1.53 -1.36 -19.27
C PRO A 151 -0.25 -2.15 -19.50
N THR A 152 0.71 -2.00 -18.60
CA THR A 152 1.66 -3.09 -18.37
C THR A 152 0.80 -4.32 -18.03
N PRO A 153 0.99 -5.49 -18.68
CA PRO A 153 0.40 -6.73 -18.19
C PRO A 153 0.66 -6.79 -16.69
N LYS A 154 -0.32 -7.20 -15.87
CA LYS A 154 -0.04 -7.53 -14.47
C LYS A 154 0.90 -8.73 -14.48
N VAL A 155 2.21 -8.48 -14.62
CA VAL A 155 3.24 -9.40 -14.21
C VAL A 155 2.92 -9.65 -12.75
N LYS A 156 2.60 -10.89 -12.40
CA LYS A 156 2.33 -11.26 -11.02
C LYS A 156 3.65 -11.56 -10.34
N VAL A 157 3.67 -11.48 -9.02
CA VAL A 157 4.87 -11.86 -8.25
C VAL A 157 5.22 -13.32 -8.55
N ILE A 158 4.23 -14.21 -8.66
CA ILE A 158 4.44 -15.64 -8.96
C ILE A 158 5.09 -15.88 -10.33
N ASP A 159 4.92 -14.99 -11.31
CA ASP A 159 5.44 -15.18 -12.66
C ASP A 159 6.98 -15.18 -12.66
N TRP A 160 7.59 -14.39 -11.79
CA TRP A 160 9.05 -14.41 -11.60
C TRP A 160 9.51 -15.79 -11.12
N PHE A 161 8.83 -16.38 -10.13
CA PHE A 161 9.20 -17.69 -9.59
C PHE A 161 9.02 -18.80 -10.63
N ASN A 162 7.92 -18.78 -11.38
CA ASN A 162 7.67 -19.76 -12.43
C ASN A 162 8.72 -19.69 -13.54
N LYS A 163 9.12 -18.48 -13.94
CA LYS A 163 10.14 -18.26 -14.97
C LYS A 163 11.54 -18.72 -14.54
N HIS A 164 11.89 -18.57 -13.27
CA HIS A 164 13.25 -18.82 -12.76
C HIS A 164 13.41 -20.19 -12.09
N ARG A 165 12.35 -21.01 -12.04
CA ARG A 165 12.42 -22.37 -11.50
C ARG A 165 13.40 -23.21 -12.35
N GLY A 166 14.26 -23.97 -11.70
CA GLY A 166 15.32 -24.73 -12.39
C GLY A 166 16.53 -23.88 -12.81
N HIS A 167 16.61 -22.63 -12.37
CA HIS A 167 17.71 -21.70 -12.73
C HIS A 167 18.31 -20.95 -11.54
N ILE A 168 17.76 -21.08 -10.33
CA ILE A 168 18.18 -20.33 -9.14
C ILE A 168 18.76 -21.25 -8.08
N THR A 169 19.94 -20.90 -7.58
CA THR A 169 20.57 -21.51 -6.40
C THR A 169 20.38 -20.60 -5.19
N TYR A 170 20.12 -21.17 -4.01
CA TYR A 170 19.90 -20.36 -2.81
C TYR A 170 21.23 -19.72 -2.37
N SER A 171 21.26 -18.41 -2.17
CA SER A 171 22.42 -17.72 -1.57
C SER A 171 22.01 -16.40 -0.92
N MET A 172 22.54 -16.15 0.28
CA MET A 172 22.46 -14.87 0.98
C MET A 172 23.63 -13.93 0.62
N ASP A 173 24.72 -14.48 0.06
CA ASP A 173 25.97 -13.74 -0.21
C ASP A 173 26.12 -13.34 -1.69
N GLY A 174 25.35 -13.97 -2.58
CA GLY A 174 25.32 -13.63 -4.00
C GLY A 174 24.41 -12.44 -4.30
N SER A 175 23.86 -12.36 -5.51
CA SER A 175 23.02 -11.23 -5.90
C SER A 175 21.73 -11.09 -5.08
N ARG A 176 21.24 -12.18 -4.47
CA ARG A 176 19.95 -12.28 -3.76
C ARG A 176 18.70 -12.06 -4.62
N ILE A 177 18.84 -11.49 -5.82
CA ILE A 177 17.77 -11.13 -6.76
C ILE A 177 17.82 -11.92 -8.07
N GLY A 178 18.69 -12.93 -8.18
CA GLY A 178 18.76 -13.84 -9.32
C GLY A 178 19.60 -13.36 -10.51
N THR A 179 20.25 -12.20 -10.44
CA THR A 179 21.04 -11.65 -11.58
C THR A 179 22.31 -12.45 -11.87
N ASP A 180 22.83 -13.19 -10.90
CA ASP A 180 23.98 -14.09 -11.02
C ASP A 180 23.60 -15.58 -10.92
N GLY A 181 22.30 -15.90 -11.05
CA GLY A 181 21.78 -17.26 -10.83
C GLY A 181 21.59 -17.63 -9.35
N THR A 182 21.79 -16.68 -8.42
CA THR A 182 21.55 -16.88 -6.99
C THR A 182 20.51 -15.93 -6.43
N ALA A 183 19.67 -16.41 -5.52
CA ALA A 183 18.70 -15.59 -4.82
C ALA A 183 18.40 -16.11 -3.42
N ASP A 184 17.80 -15.28 -2.57
CA ASP A 184 17.21 -15.70 -1.30
C ASP A 184 15.70 -15.42 -1.26
N CYS A 185 15.03 -15.85 -0.19
CA CYS A 185 13.57 -15.74 -0.07
C CYS A 185 13.07 -14.30 -0.21
N SER A 186 13.74 -13.35 0.46
CA SER A 186 13.32 -11.95 0.46
C SER A 186 13.75 -11.18 -0.81
N GLY A 187 14.97 -11.39 -1.31
CA GLY A 187 15.46 -10.75 -2.53
C GLY A 187 14.71 -11.20 -3.78
N SER A 188 14.32 -12.48 -3.86
CA SER A 188 13.44 -12.96 -4.95
C SER A 188 12.06 -12.28 -4.94
N ILE A 189 11.47 -12.02 -3.77
CA ILE A 189 10.24 -11.22 -3.67
C ILE A 189 10.49 -9.77 -4.07
N VAL A 190 11.62 -9.17 -3.69
CA VAL A 190 11.95 -7.78 -4.07
C VAL A 190 12.00 -7.58 -5.58
N ILE A 191 12.71 -8.45 -6.31
CA ILE A 191 12.80 -8.37 -7.77
C ILE A 191 11.46 -8.70 -8.43
N ALA A 192 10.74 -9.69 -7.94
CA ALA A 192 9.41 -10.06 -8.45
C ALA A 192 8.39 -8.92 -8.24
N LEU A 193 8.48 -8.18 -7.13
CA LEU A 193 7.69 -6.97 -6.88
C LEU A 193 8.06 -5.83 -7.83
N LYS A 194 9.36 -5.60 -8.06
CA LYS A 194 9.82 -4.57 -9.02
C LYS A 194 9.34 -4.89 -10.44
N GLU A 195 9.40 -6.16 -10.85
CA GLU A 195 8.93 -6.58 -12.18
C GLU A 195 7.40 -6.55 -12.29
N SER A 196 6.68 -6.89 -11.20
CA SER A 196 5.21 -6.88 -11.18
C SER A 196 4.59 -5.49 -11.13
N THR A 197 5.21 -4.57 -10.41
CA THR A 197 4.63 -3.24 -10.12
C THR A 197 5.33 -2.09 -10.83
N GLY A 198 6.57 -2.29 -11.28
CA GLY A 198 7.44 -1.22 -11.78
C GLY A 198 8.01 -0.30 -10.70
N VAL A 199 7.67 -0.51 -9.42
CA VAL A 199 8.17 0.31 -8.30
C VAL A 199 9.64 -0.03 -8.05
N PRO A 200 10.56 0.96 -8.02
CA PRO A 200 11.97 0.70 -7.72
C PRO A 200 12.18 0.41 -6.23
N PHE A 201 13.05 -0.56 -5.91
CA PHE A 201 13.56 -0.78 -4.57
C PHE A 201 14.81 0.07 -4.32
N GLN A 202 14.99 0.55 -3.08
CA GLN A 202 16.16 1.36 -2.71
C GLN A 202 17.39 0.51 -2.37
N TYR A 203 17.15 -0.70 -1.87
CA TYR A 203 18.13 -1.72 -1.54
C TYR A 203 17.42 -3.08 -1.51
N VAL A 204 18.18 -4.18 -1.46
CA VAL A 204 17.59 -5.52 -1.38
C VAL A 204 17.09 -5.78 0.05
N TYR A 205 15.79 -5.57 0.25
CA TYR A 205 15.11 -5.76 1.54
C TYR A 205 15.28 -7.19 2.08
N ASN A 206 15.20 -7.32 3.40
CA ASN A 206 15.11 -8.59 4.11
C ASN A 206 13.68 -8.81 4.63
N THR A 207 13.36 -9.99 5.15
CA THR A 207 12.00 -10.34 5.63
C THR A 207 11.42 -9.30 6.60
N VAL A 208 12.25 -8.71 7.48
CA VAL A 208 11.83 -7.71 8.48
C VAL A 208 11.46 -6.36 7.84
N THR A 209 12.22 -5.94 6.84
CA THR A 209 12.05 -4.63 6.18
C THR A 209 11.12 -4.67 4.97
N LEU A 210 10.78 -5.88 4.49
CA LEU A 210 10.01 -6.09 3.27
C LEU A 210 8.58 -5.53 3.35
N GLY A 211 7.97 -5.50 4.53
CA GLY A 211 6.61 -4.94 4.73
C GLY A 211 6.47 -3.51 4.23
N GLY A 212 7.49 -2.66 4.46
CA GLY A 212 7.48 -1.28 3.96
C GLY A 212 7.56 -1.19 2.43
N TYR A 213 8.28 -2.09 1.78
CA TYR A 213 8.35 -2.15 0.32
C TYR A 213 7.08 -2.75 -0.29
N LEU A 214 6.48 -3.76 0.34
CA LEU A 214 5.17 -4.30 -0.01
C LEU A 214 4.10 -3.20 -0.04
N ALA A 215 4.06 -2.35 0.99
CA ALA A 215 3.15 -1.20 1.03
C ALA A 215 3.34 -0.26 -0.16
N LYS A 216 4.59 0.09 -0.51
CA LYS A 216 4.92 0.91 -1.69
C LYS A 216 4.51 0.25 -3.00
N CYS A 217 4.55 -1.08 -3.06
CA CYS A 217 4.10 -1.88 -4.20
C CYS A 217 2.58 -2.09 -4.24
N GLY A 218 1.81 -1.43 -3.37
CA GLY A 218 0.34 -1.51 -3.36
C GLY A 218 -0.19 -2.77 -2.68
N TYR A 219 0.53 -3.31 -1.70
CA TYR A 219 0.04 -4.38 -0.83
C TYR A 219 -0.40 -3.82 0.52
N SER A 220 -1.41 -4.44 1.13
CA SER A 220 -1.85 -4.10 2.49
C SER A 220 -1.77 -5.33 3.39
N ARG A 221 -1.34 -5.14 4.64
CA ARG A 221 -1.37 -6.22 5.63
C ARG A 221 -2.82 -6.52 6.01
N VAL A 222 -3.30 -7.71 5.65
CA VAL A 222 -4.69 -8.14 5.85
C VAL A 222 -4.84 -9.15 6.98
N LEU A 223 -3.74 -9.78 7.39
CA LEU A 223 -3.75 -10.82 8.40
C LEU A 223 -2.46 -10.79 9.21
N THR A 224 -2.60 -11.11 10.49
CA THR A 224 -1.50 -11.53 11.33
C THR A 224 -1.90 -12.82 12.03
N GLY A 225 -0.96 -13.71 12.28
CA GLY A 225 -1.23 -14.94 13.00
C GLY A 225 0.01 -15.48 13.72
N ASN A 226 -0.16 -16.64 14.32
CA ASN A 226 0.87 -17.31 15.12
C ASN A 226 0.94 -18.80 14.76
N SER A 227 1.80 -19.54 15.46
CA SER A 227 2.04 -20.98 15.24
C SER A 227 0.79 -21.87 15.27
N SER A 228 -0.34 -21.39 15.83
CA SER A 228 -1.62 -22.14 15.79
C SER A 228 -2.17 -22.31 14.36
N GLY A 229 -1.80 -21.42 13.43
CA GLY A 229 -2.31 -21.45 12.05
C GLY A 229 -3.82 -21.26 11.93
N SER A 230 -4.49 -20.77 12.98
CA SER A 230 -5.96 -20.75 13.09
C SER A 230 -6.68 -19.94 12.01
N ASN A 231 -5.99 -19.00 11.36
CA ASN A 231 -6.55 -18.14 10.33
C ASN A 231 -5.95 -18.35 8.93
N LEU A 232 -5.20 -19.46 8.71
CA LEU A 232 -4.60 -19.78 7.42
C LEU A 232 -5.63 -20.00 6.30
N ASN A 233 -6.87 -20.35 6.64
CA ASN A 233 -7.98 -20.44 5.68
C ASN A 233 -8.35 -19.10 5.02
N GLN A 234 -7.87 -17.97 5.53
CA GLN A 234 -8.13 -16.63 4.97
C GLN A 234 -7.09 -16.20 3.92
N VAL A 235 -6.01 -16.96 3.77
CA VAL A 235 -4.91 -16.69 2.85
C VAL A 235 -5.34 -17.04 1.41
N LYS A 236 -4.93 -16.23 0.44
CA LYS A 236 -5.30 -16.35 -0.97
C LYS A 236 -4.06 -16.35 -1.85
N ASP A 237 -4.16 -16.93 -3.03
CA ASP A 237 -3.12 -16.79 -4.06
C ASP A 237 -2.80 -15.31 -4.30
N GLU A 238 -1.54 -15.02 -4.60
CA GLU A 238 -0.95 -13.68 -4.77
C GLU A 238 -0.73 -12.89 -3.46
N ASP A 239 -1.20 -13.38 -2.32
CA ASP A 239 -0.75 -12.84 -1.05
C ASP A 239 0.76 -13.07 -0.88
N ILE A 240 1.46 -12.16 -0.19
CA ILE A 240 2.83 -12.36 0.26
C ILE A 240 2.77 -12.65 1.75
N ILE A 241 3.37 -13.77 2.17
CA ILE A 241 3.49 -14.10 3.58
C ILE A 241 4.89 -13.75 4.08
N LEU A 242 4.95 -13.08 5.23
CA LEU A 242 6.17 -12.86 6.00
C LEU A 242 6.08 -13.72 7.26
N LEU A 243 7.09 -14.56 7.51
CA LEU A 243 7.16 -15.49 8.64
C LEU A 243 8.31 -15.10 9.57
N SER A 244 8.10 -15.28 10.87
CA SER A 244 9.06 -14.95 11.92
C SER A 244 9.11 -16.04 12.99
N CYS A 245 10.33 -16.47 13.37
CA CYS A 245 10.56 -17.34 14.53
C CYS A 245 10.40 -16.60 15.87
N GLY A 246 10.35 -15.26 15.84
CA GLY A 246 10.06 -14.40 16.99
C GLY A 246 8.56 -14.11 17.14
N ASN A 247 8.20 -13.40 18.20
CA ASN A 247 6.78 -13.08 18.49
C ASN A 247 6.22 -11.94 17.64
N SER A 248 7.07 -11.28 16.85
CA SER A 248 6.72 -10.22 15.91
C SER A 248 7.64 -10.27 14.69
N MET A 249 7.29 -9.56 13.61
CA MET A 249 8.17 -9.48 12.43
C MET A 249 9.50 -8.75 12.73
N ALA A 250 9.52 -7.90 13.77
CA ALA A 250 10.72 -7.18 14.20
C ALA A 250 11.80 -8.08 14.83
N GLU A 251 11.49 -9.31 15.19
CA GLU A 251 12.41 -10.20 15.91
C GLU A 251 13.20 -11.16 14.98
N SER A 252 12.94 -11.13 13.66
CA SER A 252 13.56 -12.05 12.68
C SER A 252 14.65 -11.38 11.82
N GLY A 253 15.38 -10.42 12.39
CA GLY A 253 16.50 -9.76 11.73
C GLY A 253 17.73 -10.67 11.65
N GLY A 254 18.26 -10.90 10.45
CA GLY A 254 19.49 -11.67 10.23
C GLY A 254 19.34 -13.20 10.25
N ALA A 255 18.38 -13.76 11.01
CA ALA A 255 18.02 -15.17 11.02
C ALA A 255 16.55 -15.37 11.44
N GLY A 256 15.97 -16.54 11.15
CA GLY A 256 14.62 -16.92 11.64
C GLY A 256 13.44 -16.29 10.88
N GLY A 257 13.69 -15.61 9.76
CA GLY A 257 12.66 -15.07 8.88
C GLY A 257 12.49 -15.90 7.60
N HIS A 258 11.27 -16.02 7.09
CA HIS A 258 11.00 -16.60 5.77
C HIS A 258 9.90 -15.81 5.05
N THR A 259 9.91 -15.82 3.72
CA THR A 259 8.86 -15.17 2.93
C THR A 259 8.68 -15.86 1.60
N GLY A 260 7.48 -15.75 1.04
CA GLY A 260 7.18 -16.18 -0.32
C GLY A 260 5.81 -15.67 -0.76
N VAL A 261 5.49 -15.95 -2.01
CA VAL A 261 4.16 -15.67 -2.57
C VAL A 261 3.27 -16.88 -2.38
N ILE A 262 2.01 -16.65 -2.03
CA ILE A 262 1.03 -17.70 -1.83
C ILE A 262 0.52 -18.21 -3.18
N SER A 263 0.45 -19.53 -3.30
CA SER A 263 0.03 -20.24 -4.50
C SER A 263 -0.80 -21.50 -4.17
N GLY A 264 -1.27 -22.19 -5.20
CA GLY A 264 -1.96 -23.48 -5.05
C GLY A 264 -3.34 -23.37 -4.40
N GLY A 265 -4.05 -22.25 -4.60
CA GLY A 265 -5.35 -21.99 -3.98
C GLY A 265 -5.27 -21.62 -2.50
N GLY A 266 -4.23 -20.86 -2.11
CA GLY A 266 -4.01 -20.44 -0.74
C GLY A 266 -3.27 -21.45 0.15
N LYS A 267 -2.72 -22.51 -0.44
CA LYS A 267 -2.21 -23.68 0.31
C LYS A 267 -0.71 -23.82 0.32
N ASN A 268 0.00 -23.14 -0.57
CA ASN A 268 1.45 -23.24 -0.71
C ASN A 268 2.10 -21.88 -0.57
N ILE A 269 3.35 -21.88 -0.12
CA ILE A 269 4.29 -20.78 -0.24
C ILE A 269 5.25 -21.15 -1.37
N THR A 270 5.19 -20.44 -2.48
CA THR A 270 6.24 -20.49 -3.50
C THR A 270 7.35 -19.53 -3.08
N SER A 271 8.54 -20.07 -2.79
CA SER A 271 9.67 -19.30 -2.25
C SER A 271 11.01 -19.81 -2.76
N THR A 272 12.01 -18.93 -2.74
CA THR A 272 13.42 -19.30 -2.88
C THR A 272 13.97 -19.70 -1.51
N CYS A 273 14.27 -20.97 -1.30
CA CYS A 273 14.61 -21.52 0.01
C CYS A 273 15.77 -22.53 -0.04
N TYR A 274 16.27 -22.92 1.14
CA TYR A 274 17.39 -23.84 1.29
C TYR A 274 16.94 -25.31 1.49
N TYR A 275 15.69 -25.67 1.15
CA TYR A 275 15.15 -27.02 1.38
C TYR A 275 15.96 -28.14 0.70
N THR A 276 16.56 -27.85 -0.45
CA THR A 276 17.44 -28.77 -1.20
C THR A 276 18.90 -28.67 -0.78
N GLN A 277 19.19 -28.10 0.39
CA GLN A 277 20.53 -27.97 0.97
C GLN A 277 21.55 -27.27 0.05
N GLY A 278 21.09 -26.26 -0.70
CA GLY A 278 21.94 -25.48 -1.60
C GLY A 278 22.27 -26.16 -2.92
N GLU A 279 21.61 -27.27 -3.27
CA GLU A 279 21.73 -27.87 -4.59
C GLU A 279 21.52 -26.82 -5.70
N LYS A 280 22.36 -26.92 -6.74
CA LYS A 280 22.41 -25.93 -7.81
C LYS A 280 21.08 -25.91 -8.57
N ASN A 281 20.53 -24.71 -8.77
CA ASN A 281 19.34 -24.44 -9.58
C ASN A 281 18.01 -25.00 -9.04
N THR A 282 17.96 -25.47 -7.80
CA THR A 282 16.78 -26.09 -7.20
C THR A 282 16.13 -25.25 -6.10
N ALA A 283 16.50 -23.99 -5.94
CA ALA A 283 16.10 -23.20 -4.77
C ALA A 283 14.62 -22.81 -4.71
N ILE A 284 13.91 -22.75 -5.86
CA ILE A 284 12.49 -22.38 -5.89
C ILE A 284 11.64 -23.61 -5.59
N GLN A 285 10.94 -23.58 -4.46
CA GLN A 285 10.11 -24.67 -3.96
C GLN A 285 8.70 -24.19 -3.65
N ASP A 286 7.75 -25.12 -3.68
CA ASP A 286 6.38 -24.91 -3.21
C ASP A 286 6.21 -25.64 -1.87
N ILE A 287 6.20 -24.89 -0.78
CA ILE A 287 6.12 -25.42 0.58
C ILE A 287 4.66 -25.39 1.02
N THR A 288 4.11 -26.50 1.52
CA THR A 288 2.73 -26.51 2.02
C THR A 288 2.59 -25.62 3.26
N LEU A 289 1.70 -24.62 3.19
CA LEU A 289 1.36 -23.73 4.29
C LEU A 289 0.32 -24.38 5.19
N ASN A 290 0.76 -24.92 6.32
CA ASN A 290 -0.12 -25.46 7.36
C ASN A 290 0.50 -25.27 8.75
N ARG A 291 -0.25 -25.64 9.79
CA ARG A 291 0.20 -25.56 11.19
C ARG A 291 1.48 -26.34 11.45
N ASP A 292 1.63 -27.51 10.83
CA ASP A 292 2.76 -28.39 11.08
C ASP A 292 4.05 -27.78 10.52
N TYR A 293 3.99 -27.16 9.33
CA TYR A 293 5.08 -26.35 8.78
C TYR A 293 5.45 -25.20 9.72
N LEU A 294 4.47 -24.41 10.18
CA LEU A 294 4.73 -23.30 11.11
C LEU A 294 5.42 -23.78 12.40
N THR A 295 5.01 -24.93 12.92
CA THR A 295 5.54 -25.47 14.19
C THR A 295 6.91 -26.10 14.01
N TYR A 296 7.11 -26.90 12.95
CA TYR A 296 8.35 -27.62 12.68
C TYR A 296 9.51 -26.65 12.43
N ASP A 297 9.27 -25.61 11.64
CA ASP A 297 10.26 -24.56 11.34
C ASP A 297 10.32 -23.46 12.41
N GLY A 298 9.54 -23.59 13.50
CA GLY A 298 9.62 -22.71 14.66
C GLY A 298 9.07 -21.30 14.45
N PHE A 299 8.20 -21.09 13.46
CA PHE A 299 7.56 -19.80 13.19
C PHE A 299 6.47 -19.50 14.24
N LYS A 300 6.67 -18.43 15.01
CA LYS A 300 5.75 -18.00 16.07
C LYS A 300 4.82 -16.87 15.62
N TYR A 301 5.18 -16.17 14.54
CA TYR A 301 4.42 -15.03 14.02
C TYR A 301 4.44 -15.00 12.49
N TYR A 302 3.34 -14.57 11.88
CA TYR A 302 3.31 -14.23 10.47
C TYR A 302 2.43 -13.02 10.16
N GLU A 303 2.74 -12.38 9.04
CA GLU A 303 1.92 -11.36 8.40
C GLU A 303 1.55 -11.82 6.99
N VAL A 304 0.32 -11.54 6.57
CA VAL A 304 -0.10 -11.73 5.18
C VAL A 304 -0.43 -10.39 4.57
N TRP A 305 0.22 -10.12 3.44
CA TRP A 305 0.13 -8.90 2.67
C TRP A 305 -0.57 -9.20 1.36
N ARG A 306 -1.69 -8.52 1.10
CA ARG A 306 -2.53 -8.78 -0.06
C ARG A 306 -2.38 -7.65 -1.07
N PRO A 307 -2.20 -7.95 -2.37
CA PRO A 307 -2.18 -6.90 -3.38
C PRO A 307 -3.55 -6.25 -3.44
N SER A 308 -3.59 -4.92 -3.38
CA SER A 308 -4.83 -4.17 -3.46
C SER A 308 -5.44 -4.33 -4.86
N GLY A 309 -6.37 -5.28 -5.00
CA GLY A 309 -7.25 -5.37 -6.16
C GLY A 309 -8.33 -4.30 -6.05
N THR A 310 -7.97 -3.04 -6.29
CA THR A 310 -8.74 -1.82 -5.94
C THR A 310 -9.05 -1.65 -4.45
N PRO A 311 -9.12 -0.40 -3.96
CA PRO A 311 -9.24 -0.14 -2.54
C PRO A 311 -10.61 -0.57 -2.06
N ASN A 312 -10.66 -1.48 -1.08
CA ASN A 312 -11.86 -1.68 -0.27
C ASN A 312 -11.55 -1.12 1.13
N PRO A 313 -12.30 -0.12 1.61
CA PRO A 313 -12.10 0.42 2.94
C PRO A 313 -12.63 -0.59 3.97
N GLY A 314 -11.77 -1.50 4.42
CA GLY A 314 -11.78 -1.91 5.83
C GLY A 314 -11.49 -0.67 6.67
N PRO A 315 -11.93 -0.59 7.93
CA PRO A 315 -12.02 0.66 8.68
C PRO A 315 -10.70 1.40 8.52
N ASN A 316 -10.72 2.52 7.79
CA ASN A 316 -9.60 3.44 7.82
C ASN A 316 -9.33 3.68 9.32
N PRO A 317 -8.10 3.52 9.82
CA PRO A 317 -7.78 4.24 11.04
C PRO A 317 -8.21 5.68 10.76
N THR A 318 -9.11 6.21 11.57
CA THR A 318 -9.58 7.59 11.45
C THR A 318 -8.36 8.45 11.10
N PRO A 319 -8.37 9.21 9.99
CA PRO A 319 -7.23 10.04 9.62
C PRO A 319 -6.78 10.80 10.85
N ILE A 320 -5.51 10.66 11.21
CA ILE A 320 -4.98 11.31 12.39
C ILE A 320 -5.09 12.82 12.14
N GLU A 321 -6.00 13.48 12.86
CA GLU A 321 -6.22 14.91 12.71
C GLU A 321 -5.12 15.68 13.45
N PHE A 322 -4.21 16.26 12.67
CA PHE A 322 -3.16 17.14 13.18
C PHE A 322 -3.61 18.60 13.16
N SER A 323 -3.30 19.35 14.23
CA SER A 323 -3.61 20.77 14.35
C SER A 323 -2.65 21.66 13.55
N THR A 324 -1.43 21.17 13.30
CA THR A 324 -0.40 21.77 12.44
C THR A 324 0.55 20.66 11.99
N ASN A 325 1.23 20.84 10.86
CA ASN A 325 2.30 19.92 10.49
C ASN A 325 3.53 20.14 11.36
N VAL A 326 4.16 19.03 11.74
CA VAL A 326 5.51 18.97 12.29
C VAL A 326 6.42 18.26 11.29
N HIS A 327 7.58 18.85 11.04
CA HIS A 327 8.60 18.36 10.12
C HIS A 327 9.85 18.04 10.92
N TYR A 328 10.37 16.83 10.77
CA TYR A 328 11.51 16.39 11.57
C TYR A 328 12.34 15.34 10.86
N GLY A 329 13.61 15.26 11.23
CA GLY A 329 14.55 14.31 10.66
C GLY A 329 15.66 13.95 11.63
N LEU A 330 16.20 12.75 11.46
CA LEU A 330 17.35 12.25 12.21
C LEU A 330 18.56 12.10 11.30
N ARG A 331 19.75 12.37 11.83
CA ARG A 331 21.01 12.06 11.17
C ARG A 331 21.56 10.76 11.72
N VAL A 332 21.97 9.85 10.83
CA VAL A 332 22.68 8.64 11.25
C VAL A 332 23.97 9.06 11.96
N LEU A 333 24.30 8.39 13.06
CA LEU A 333 25.52 8.65 13.85
C LEU A 333 26.76 8.74 12.94
N GLY A 334 27.41 9.91 12.91
CA GLY A 334 28.59 10.16 12.07
C GLY A 334 28.33 10.12 10.55
N GLY A 335 27.07 10.08 10.13
CA GLY A 335 26.63 9.86 8.77
C GLY A 335 25.80 11.01 8.20
N SER A 336 24.93 10.66 7.25
CA SER A 336 24.07 11.62 6.53
C SER A 336 22.71 11.80 7.18
N TRP A 337 22.06 12.93 6.87
CA TRP A 337 20.67 13.16 7.22
C TRP A 337 19.76 12.17 6.49
N LEU A 338 18.75 11.66 7.21
CA LEU A 338 17.65 10.90 6.62
C LEU A 338 16.59 11.86 6.08
N GLY A 339 15.67 11.31 5.28
CA GLY A 339 14.54 12.08 4.72
C GLY A 339 13.69 12.74 5.80
N GLU A 340 13.23 13.96 5.51
CA GLU A 340 12.29 14.69 6.37
C GLU A 340 10.97 13.94 6.46
N VAL A 341 10.43 13.83 7.67
CA VAL A 341 9.11 13.30 7.96
C VAL A 341 8.16 14.45 8.28
N THR A 342 7.00 14.47 7.63
CA THR A 342 5.92 15.43 7.91
C THR A 342 4.78 14.71 8.59
N ASN A 343 4.64 14.92 9.90
CA ASN A 343 3.78 14.18 10.82
C ASN A 343 4.05 12.67 10.82
N PHE A 344 3.85 12.03 11.96
CA PHE A 344 3.86 10.57 11.97
C PHE A 344 2.63 10.01 11.25
N ASN A 345 2.77 8.81 10.74
CA ASN A 345 1.67 7.98 10.30
C ASN A 345 2.00 6.52 10.63
N ASN A 346 1.00 5.65 10.63
CA ASN A 346 1.20 4.21 10.88
C ASN A 346 0.97 3.37 9.60
N VAL A 347 1.02 4.02 8.44
CA VAL A 347 0.63 3.43 7.15
C VAL A 347 1.80 3.25 6.18
N ASP A 348 2.89 4.02 6.33
CA ASP A 348 4.06 3.96 5.47
C ASP A 348 5.40 4.25 6.20
N SER A 349 6.51 4.16 5.45
CA SER A 349 7.87 4.41 5.96
C SER A 349 8.20 5.89 6.17
N ASN A 350 7.31 6.81 5.79
CA ASN A 350 7.44 8.23 6.10
C ASN A 350 6.76 8.55 7.44
N GLY A 351 6.23 7.54 8.14
CA GLY A 351 5.54 7.72 9.40
C GLY A 351 6.42 7.86 10.64
N PHE A 352 7.75 7.78 10.50
CA PHE A 352 8.72 7.97 11.58
C PHE A 352 10.07 8.41 11.02
N ALA A 353 10.83 9.19 11.78
CA ALA A 353 12.22 9.50 11.45
C ALA A 353 13.14 8.42 12.03
N GLY A 354 14.27 8.16 11.38
CA GLY A 354 15.28 7.21 11.84
C GLY A 354 15.31 5.90 11.03
N LEU A 355 16.37 5.13 11.23
CA LEU A 355 16.54 3.80 10.66
C LEU A 355 16.51 2.73 11.76
N PRO A 356 15.72 1.65 11.59
CA PRO A 356 15.71 0.54 12.54
C PRO A 356 17.12 0.03 12.85
N TYR A 357 17.41 -0.24 14.13
CA TYR A 357 18.71 -0.71 14.64
C TYR A 357 19.93 0.20 14.37
N ASN A 358 19.71 1.44 13.92
CA ASN A 358 20.77 2.41 13.73
C ASN A 358 20.73 3.46 14.83
N GLN A 359 21.90 4.04 15.11
CA GLN A 359 22.05 5.13 16.07
C GLN A 359 22.00 6.47 15.34
N HIS A 360 21.50 7.49 16.01
CA HIS A 360 21.35 8.83 15.46
C HIS A 360 21.99 9.84 16.39
N ASP A 361 22.61 10.89 15.83
CA ASP A 361 23.38 11.87 16.60
C ASP A 361 22.87 13.30 16.51
N MET A 362 22.03 13.60 15.51
CA MET A 362 21.39 14.90 15.34
C MET A 362 19.90 14.75 15.03
N LEU A 363 19.12 15.69 15.53
CA LEU A 363 17.68 15.85 15.34
C LEU A 363 17.37 17.30 14.98
N TYR A 364 16.56 17.53 13.95
CA TYR A 364 15.90 18.83 13.75
C TYR A 364 14.39 18.67 13.77
N ILE A 365 13.68 19.69 14.25
CA ILE A 365 12.22 19.74 14.29
C ILE A 365 11.79 21.17 13.94
N LYS A 366 10.82 21.32 13.04
CA LYS A 366 10.14 22.58 12.72
C LYS A 366 8.63 22.35 12.57
N VAL A 367 7.84 23.41 12.69
CA VAL A 367 6.37 23.36 12.62
C VAL A 367 5.85 24.43 11.68
N ASP A 368 4.75 24.16 11.00
CA ASP A 368 4.09 25.13 10.11
C ASP A 368 3.45 26.30 10.87
N GLN A 369 2.91 26.02 12.06
CA GLN A 369 2.22 26.99 12.91
C GLN A 369 2.57 26.79 14.39
N GLY A 370 2.78 27.88 15.12
CA GLY A 370 3.19 27.86 16.52
C GLY A 370 4.69 27.86 16.68
N THR A 371 5.17 27.48 17.86
CA THR A 371 6.61 27.33 18.11
C THR A 371 6.88 26.00 18.76
N VAL A 372 8.04 25.42 18.43
CA VAL A 372 8.53 24.19 19.05
C VAL A 372 9.89 24.47 19.69
N LYS A 373 10.08 24.00 20.92
CA LYS A 373 11.40 23.85 21.51
C LYS A 373 11.68 22.37 21.73
N TYR A 374 12.90 21.93 21.47
CA TYR A 374 13.28 20.53 21.63
C TYR A 374 14.73 20.42 22.08
N ARG A 375 15.07 19.30 22.70
CA ARG A 375 16.44 18.94 23.08
C ARG A 375 16.61 17.44 23.10
N THR A 376 17.86 17.01 23.07
CA THR A 376 18.26 15.61 23.07
C THR A 376 19.10 15.29 24.30
N HIS A 377 19.08 14.03 24.72
CA HIS A 377 19.96 13.46 25.72
C HIS A 377 20.93 12.51 25.02
N SER A 378 22.18 12.49 25.47
CA SER A 378 23.14 11.43 25.13
C SER A 378 23.71 10.83 26.41
N ALA A 379 24.07 9.55 26.38
CA ALA A 379 24.71 8.88 27.51
C ALA A 379 26.03 9.57 27.96
N LYS A 380 26.67 10.33 27.07
CA LYS A 380 27.95 11.00 27.31
C LYS A 380 27.80 12.42 27.86
N SER A 381 26.84 13.19 27.35
CA SER A 381 26.69 14.62 27.68
C SER A 381 25.44 14.95 28.48
N GLY A 382 24.59 13.97 28.76
CA GLY A 382 23.32 14.21 29.42
C GLY A 382 22.37 15.00 28.52
N TRP A 383 21.46 15.77 29.14
CA TRP A 383 20.56 16.68 28.42
C TRP A 383 21.32 17.87 27.83
N LEU A 384 21.24 18.02 26.52
CA LEU A 384 21.77 19.16 25.80
C LEU A 384 20.84 20.38 25.89
N SER A 385 21.35 21.52 25.42
CA SER A 385 20.60 22.79 25.41
C SER A 385 19.35 22.71 24.52
N TRP A 386 18.36 23.53 24.85
CA TRP A 386 17.15 23.68 24.05
C TRP A 386 17.44 24.36 22.71
N VAL A 387 16.79 23.84 21.68
CA VAL A 387 16.81 24.35 20.31
C VAL A 387 15.39 24.74 19.91
N THR A 388 15.25 25.86 19.19
CA THR A 388 13.96 26.39 18.72
C THR A 388 13.88 26.54 17.20
N GLN A 389 15.00 26.35 16.51
CA GLN A 389 15.09 26.43 15.06
C GLN A 389 15.30 25.03 14.49
N GLY A 390 14.56 24.65 13.43
CA GLY A 390 14.78 23.40 12.72
C GLY A 390 15.47 23.62 11.38
N ASN A 391 16.80 23.58 11.35
CA ASN A 391 17.61 23.75 10.14
C ASN A 391 18.73 22.69 10.06
N PRO A 392 18.61 21.65 9.21
CA PRO A 392 19.61 20.59 9.10
C PRO A 392 20.98 21.06 8.58
N ASN A 393 21.06 22.27 8.01
CA ASN A 393 22.31 22.87 7.53
C ASN A 393 23.03 23.70 8.62
N ASP A 394 22.38 23.97 9.76
CA ASP A 394 23.00 24.58 10.94
C ASP A 394 22.98 23.57 12.09
N LEU A 395 24.05 22.78 12.20
CA LEU A 395 24.16 21.76 13.23
C LEU A 395 24.30 22.30 14.65
N TYR A 396 24.64 23.59 14.81
CA TYR A 396 24.93 24.18 16.12
C TYR A 396 23.72 24.89 16.72
N ASN A 397 22.94 25.61 15.90
CA ASN A 397 21.75 26.35 16.39
C ASN A 397 20.43 25.82 15.81
N GLY A 398 20.49 25.05 14.72
CA GLY A 398 19.31 24.53 14.01
C GLY A 398 18.98 23.07 14.30
N CYS A 399 19.78 22.39 15.12
CA CYS A 399 19.65 20.97 15.43
C CYS A 399 19.98 20.70 16.90
N ALA A 400 19.31 19.73 17.50
CA ALA A 400 19.65 19.18 18.80
C ALA A 400 20.48 17.90 18.63
N GLY A 401 21.52 17.74 19.43
CA GLY A 401 22.44 16.61 19.36
C GLY A 401 23.89 17.06 19.27
N ASN A 402 24.80 16.11 19.46
CA ASN A 402 26.23 16.31 19.29
C ASN A 402 26.72 15.33 18.22
N PRO A 403 27.42 15.79 17.16
CA PRO A 403 28.00 14.89 16.19
C PRO A 403 28.85 13.79 16.82
N GLY A 404 28.54 12.52 16.51
CA GLY A 404 29.24 11.37 17.07
C GLY A 404 28.76 10.92 18.45
N GLU A 405 27.70 11.51 19.01
CA GLU A 405 27.09 11.05 20.26
C GLU A 405 25.68 10.54 20.01
N ALA A 406 25.45 9.26 20.30
CA ALA A 406 24.14 8.65 20.11
C ALA A 406 23.09 9.29 21.03
N ILE A 407 21.97 9.69 20.43
CA ILE A 407 20.83 10.21 21.16
C ILE A 407 20.08 9.02 21.78
N ASP A 408 19.84 9.08 23.08
CA ASP A 408 19.09 8.07 23.86
C ASP A 408 17.83 8.66 24.53
N GLY A 409 17.62 9.98 24.41
CA GLY A 409 16.42 10.67 24.86
C GLY A 409 16.10 11.91 24.03
N VAL A 410 14.81 12.18 23.86
CA VAL A 410 14.28 13.36 23.16
C VAL A 410 13.23 14.00 24.03
N GLN A 411 13.29 15.31 24.19
CA GLN A 411 12.26 16.09 24.87
C GLN A 411 11.79 17.22 23.96
N ILE A 412 10.47 17.39 23.84
CA ILE A 412 9.84 18.34 22.91
C ILE A 412 8.76 19.10 23.66
N TYR A 413 8.57 20.38 23.36
CA TYR A 413 7.45 21.16 23.86
C TYR A 413 6.91 22.05 22.74
N TYR A 414 5.60 21.98 22.50
CA TYR A 414 4.92 22.81 21.52
C TYR A 414 4.11 23.93 22.18
N THR A 415 4.21 25.14 21.62
CA THR A 415 3.38 26.27 22.01
C THR A 415 2.38 26.57 20.91
N THR A 416 1.09 26.42 21.25
CA THR A 416 -0.02 26.76 20.37
C THR A 416 -0.08 28.29 20.13
N PRO A 417 -0.26 28.77 18.88
CA PRO A 417 -0.44 30.20 18.62
C PRO A 417 -1.62 30.82 19.40
N ALA A 418 -1.49 32.08 19.77
CA ALA A 418 -2.59 32.83 20.39
C ALA A 418 -3.86 32.78 19.51
N GLY A 419 -5.01 32.50 20.13
CA GLY A 419 -6.31 32.43 19.45
C GLY A 419 -6.58 31.12 18.69
N LYS A 420 -5.69 30.13 18.76
CA LYS A 420 -5.92 28.77 18.22
C LYS A 420 -6.35 27.80 19.31
N THR A 421 -7.01 26.71 18.92
CA THR A 421 -7.38 25.62 19.83
C THR A 421 -6.12 24.99 20.42
N LEU A 422 -6.08 24.90 21.76
CA LEU A 422 -4.96 24.32 22.49
C LEU A 422 -4.64 22.92 21.94
N SER A 423 -3.39 22.75 21.51
CA SER A 423 -2.85 21.50 20.99
C SER A 423 -1.50 21.23 21.64
N GLN A 424 -1.12 19.96 21.72
CA GLN A 424 0.11 19.50 22.34
C GLN A 424 0.95 18.71 21.34
N CYS A 425 2.26 18.64 21.59
CA CYS A 425 3.13 17.70 20.89
C CYS A 425 3.05 16.34 21.55
N TYR A 426 2.54 15.35 20.83
CA TYR A 426 2.63 13.95 21.22
C TYR A 426 3.76 13.29 20.45
N TYR A 427 4.54 12.46 21.12
CA TYR A 427 5.67 11.78 20.48
C TYR A 427 6.05 10.50 21.22
N ARG A 428 6.67 9.57 20.50
CA ARG A 428 7.21 8.33 21.07
C ARG A 428 8.44 7.89 20.29
N SER A 429 9.34 7.19 20.95
CA SER A 429 10.56 6.66 20.35
C SER A 429 10.62 5.15 20.46
N GLN A 430 11.53 4.57 19.68
CA GLN A 430 11.96 3.21 19.84
C GLN A 430 13.49 3.20 19.92
N THR A 431 14.05 2.25 20.67
CA THR A 431 15.50 2.14 20.88
C THR A 431 16.10 1.04 20.03
N THR A 432 17.41 1.12 19.79
CA THR A 432 18.18 0.08 19.11
C THR A 432 18.20 -1.24 19.87
N ALA A 433 17.89 -1.24 21.16
CA ALA A 433 17.98 -2.41 22.04
C ALA A 433 16.65 -3.16 22.20
N ARG A 434 15.52 -2.62 21.73
CA ARG A 434 14.21 -3.27 21.90
C ARG A 434 13.24 -3.06 20.74
N SER A 435 12.40 -4.07 20.53
CA SER A 435 11.28 -4.01 19.60
C SER A 435 10.04 -3.35 20.25
N GLY A 436 9.34 -2.51 19.50
CA GLY A 436 8.12 -1.83 19.95
C GLY A 436 8.35 -0.38 20.39
N TRP A 437 7.35 0.46 20.15
CA TRP A 437 7.37 1.86 20.59
C TRP A 437 7.33 1.94 22.11
N LEU A 438 8.12 2.84 22.68
CA LEU A 438 8.01 3.24 24.08
C LEU A 438 6.70 4.01 24.34
N GLY A 439 6.43 4.28 25.62
CA GLY A 439 5.29 5.08 26.04
C GLY A 439 5.20 6.42 25.30
N VAL A 440 3.98 6.87 25.08
CA VAL A 440 3.74 8.17 24.45
C VAL A 440 4.05 9.27 25.46
N CYS A 441 4.77 10.29 25.00
CA CYS A 441 5.08 11.50 25.72
C CYS A 441 4.18 12.63 25.22
N CYS A 442 3.90 13.60 26.09
CA CYS A 442 3.12 14.79 25.76
C CYS A 442 3.87 16.02 26.24
N ASP A 443 4.30 16.86 25.30
CA ASP A 443 5.23 17.95 25.52
C ASP A 443 6.38 17.55 26.47
N ASP A 444 6.70 18.40 27.45
CA ASP A 444 7.71 18.11 28.48
C ASP A 444 7.12 17.42 29.73
N GLY A 445 5.91 16.85 29.60
CA GLY A 445 5.21 16.13 30.67
C GLY A 445 4.42 17.03 31.61
N THR A 446 4.41 18.34 31.35
CA THR A 446 3.73 19.33 32.20
C THR A 446 2.37 19.76 31.65
N SER A 447 2.08 19.51 30.36
CA SER A 447 0.87 20.00 29.71
C SER A 447 -0.37 19.14 29.96
N ILE A 448 -0.21 17.82 30.06
CA ILE A 448 -1.30 16.88 30.38
C ILE A 448 -0.81 15.86 31.41
N SER A 449 -1.54 15.74 32.52
CA SER A 449 -1.24 14.78 33.58
C SER A 449 -1.26 13.34 33.05
N GLY A 450 -0.26 12.54 33.46
CA GLY A 450 -0.19 11.11 33.15
C GLY A 450 0.63 10.76 31.91
N PHE A 451 1.24 11.75 31.24
CA PHE A 451 2.20 11.52 30.16
C PHE A 451 3.65 11.74 30.64
N ASP A 452 4.56 10.95 30.08
CA ASP A 452 5.99 11.14 30.31
C ASP A 452 6.47 12.44 29.65
N GLY A 453 7.50 13.04 30.24
CA GLY A 453 8.04 14.32 29.79
C GLY A 453 9.15 14.24 28.76
N TRP A 454 9.53 13.04 28.32
CA TRP A 454 10.56 12.82 27.30
C TRP A 454 10.50 11.38 26.78
N ALA A 455 10.86 11.17 25.52
CA ALA A 455 10.84 9.88 24.84
C ALA A 455 12.24 9.30 24.74
N GLY A 456 12.43 8.06 25.17
CA GLY A 456 13.71 7.35 25.07
C GLY A 456 14.00 6.55 26.33
N MET A 457 15.26 6.14 26.47
CA MET A 457 15.75 5.42 27.64
C MET A 457 17.26 5.54 27.73
N PHE A 458 17.72 6.05 28.86
CA PHE A 458 19.12 6.36 29.04
C PHE A 458 20.02 5.14 28.84
N GLY A 459 21.06 5.33 28.03
CA GLY A 459 21.97 4.27 27.61
C GLY A 459 21.49 3.43 26.42
N GLU A 460 20.25 3.60 25.96
CA GLU A 460 19.72 2.92 24.77
C GLU A 460 19.50 3.92 23.62
N PRO A 461 20.38 3.93 22.60
CA PRO A 461 20.23 4.81 21.44
C PRO A 461 18.85 4.68 20.80
N LEU A 462 18.25 5.79 20.38
CA LEU A 462 16.99 5.75 19.64
C LEU A 462 17.22 5.38 18.17
N ASP A 463 16.42 4.43 17.69
CA ASP A 463 16.43 4.01 16.29
C ASP A 463 15.35 4.73 15.48
N ARG A 464 14.24 5.10 16.13
CA ARG A 464 13.07 5.72 15.49
C ARG A 464 12.38 6.72 16.39
N LEU A 465 11.73 7.69 15.76
CA LEU A 465 10.96 8.75 16.41
C LEU A 465 9.67 9.04 15.65
N GLN A 466 8.54 9.13 16.36
CA GLN A 466 7.27 9.63 15.83
C GLN A 466 6.86 10.90 16.56
N ILE A 467 6.37 11.90 15.81
CA ILE A 467 5.91 13.18 16.36
C ILE A 467 4.61 13.60 15.67
N GLY A 468 3.64 14.07 16.45
CA GLY A 468 2.40 14.65 15.95
C GLY A 468 1.87 15.76 16.85
N ILE A 469 1.32 16.82 16.28
CA ILE A 469 0.72 17.93 17.02
C ILE A 469 -0.79 17.91 16.85
N SER A 470 -1.52 17.75 17.94
CA SER A 470 -2.98 17.55 17.89
C SER A 470 -3.64 17.95 19.22
N THR A 471 -4.98 17.99 19.23
CA THR A 471 -5.78 18.34 20.41
C THR A 471 -6.00 17.17 21.39
N LYS A 472 -5.62 15.95 20.99
CA LYS A 472 -5.74 14.71 21.77
C LYS A 472 -4.68 13.72 21.31
N ASN A 473 -4.31 12.76 22.17
CA ASN A 473 -3.29 11.76 21.82
C ASN A 473 -3.63 11.03 20.49
N PRO A 474 -2.77 11.15 19.46
CA PRO A 474 -3.00 10.56 18.14
C PRO A 474 -2.47 9.12 17.99
N PHE A 475 -1.77 8.57 18.99
CA PHE A 475 -0.95 7.35 18.90
C PHE A 475 -1.62 6.02 19.24
#